data_AF-A0A6L8XS33-F1
#
_entry.id   AF-A0A6L8XS33-F1
#
_cell.length_a   1.000
_cell.length_b   1.000
_cell.length_c   1.000
_cell.angle_alpha   90.00
_cell.angle_beta   90.00
_cell.angle_gamma   90.00
#
_symmetry.space_group_name_H-M   'P 1'
#
loop_
_entity.id
_entity.type
_entity.pdbx_description
1 polymer ?
#
loop_
_entity_poly.entity_id
_entity_poly.type
_entity_poly.pdbx_seq_one_letter_code
_entity_poly.pdbx_strand_id
1 'polypeptide(L)'
;MIINILLILAAVLSSLVYSDHIRNEKTQMQIDAFCSTMEGMKQVSGNYLKMEKGYAENWANYIERQNMTMDEALDYIKNSNSQKDRHAHIVDMDRGFRSSK
;
A
#
# COMPACT_ATOMS: atom_id res chain seq x y z
N MET A 1 -21.58 39.70 43.89
CA MET A 1 -21.58 38.25 44.14
C MET A 1 -22.34 37.47 43.06
N ILE A 2 -23.62 37.77 42.80
CA ILE A 2 -24.44 37.07 41.78
C ILE A 2 -23.83 37.13 40.37
N ILE A 3 -23.31 38.29 39.95
CA ILE A 3 -22.69 38.45 38.62
C ILE A 3 -21.48 37.51 38.44
N ASN A 4 -20.63 37.38 39.46
CA ASN A 4 -19.47 36.49 39.39
C ASN A 4 -19.89 35.02 39.26
N ILE A 5 -20.97 34.62 39.93
CA ILE A 5 -21.53 33.27 39.83
C ILE A 5 -22.05 33.02 38.40
N LEU A 6 -22.74 34.00 37.79
CA LEU A 6 -23.21 33.90 36.41
C LEU A 6 -22.06 33.80 35.40
N LEU A 7 -20.99 34.57 35.61
CA LEU A 7 -19.81 34.52 34.74
C LEU A 7 -19.09 33.17 34.82
N ILE A 8 -18.95 32.59 36.01
CA ILE A 8 -18.36 31.26 36.19
C ILE A 8 -19.24 30.19 35.52
N LEU A 9 -20.56 30.27 35.68
CA LEU A 9 -21.50 29.34 35.02
C LEU A 9 -21.40 29.42 33.50
N ALA A 10 -21.37 30.62 32.93
CA ALA A 10 -21.23 30.82 31.50
C ALA A 10 -19.91 30.24 30.98
N ALA A 11 -18.79 30.51 31.68
CA ALA A 11 -17.48 29.98 31.30
C ALA A 11 -17.43 28.44 31.32
N VAL A 12 -18.02 27.81 32.33
CA VAL A 12 -18.07 26.33 32.43
C VAL A 12 -18.91 25.74 31.31
N LEU A 13 -20.08 26.29 31.01
CA LEU A 13 -20.94 25.82 29.92
C LEU A 13 -20.25 25.98 28.56
N SER A 14 -19.61 27.13 28.31
CA SER A 14 -18.83 27.35 27.09
C SER A 14 -17.68 26.35 26.96
N SER A 15 -16.98 26.04 28.05
CA SER A 15 -15.89 25.05 28.05
C SER A 15 -16.37 23.64 27.72
N LEU A 16 -17.54 23.23 28.21
CA LEU A 16 -18.12 21.91 27.94
C LEU A 16 -18.50 21.75 26.46
N VAL A 17 -19.22 22.73 25.90
CA VAL A 17 -19.61 22.73 24.48
C VAL A 17 -18.36 22.73 23.59
N TYR A 18 -17.38 23.56 23.92
CA TYR A 18 -16.12 23.63 23.18
C TYR A 18 -15.34 22.30 23.24
N SER A 19 -15.25 21.68 24.42
CA SER A 19 -14.58 20.37 24.58
C SER A 19 -15.21 19.28 23.72
N ASP A 20 -16.54 19.20 23.67
CA ASP A 20 -17.21 18.17 22.87
C ASP A 20 -17.04 18.40 21.37
N HIS A 21 -17.15 19.67 20.92
CA HIS A 21 -16.90 20.03 19.54
C HIS A 21 -15.48 19.67 19.10
N ILE A 22 -14.46 20.10 19.85
CA ILE A 22 -13.05 19.80 19.55
C ILE A 22 -12.76 18.31 19.63
N ARG A 23 -13.39 17.57 20.54
CA ARG A 23 -13.22 16.11 20.63
C ARG A 23 -13.80 15.41 19.40
N ASN A 24 -14.98 15.84 18.94
CA ASN A 24 -15.60 15.30 17.73
C ASN A 24 -14.79 15.67 16.48
N GLU A 25 -14.33 16.91 16.36
CA GLU A 25 -13.45 17.35 15.27
C GLU A 25 -12.13 16.58 15.25
N LYS A 26 -11.48 16.37 16.41
CA LYS A 26 -10.27 15.54 16.50
C LYS A 26 -10.52 14.10 16.05
N THR A 27 -11.66 13.53 16.41
CA THR A 27 -12.02 12.16 16.02
C THR A 27 -12.22 12.08 14.51
N GLN A 28 -12.94 13.04 13.91
CA GLN A 28 -13.13 13.11 12.46
C GLN A 28 -11.81 13.33 11.72
N MET A 29 -10.97 14.26 12.18
CA MET A 29 -9.64 14.49 11.60
C MET A 29 -8.77 13.22 11.64
N GLN A 30 -8.84 12.42 12.71
CA GLN A 30 -8.11 11.14 12.78
C GLN A 30 -8.65 10.12 11.78
N ILE A 31 -9.97 10.03 11.61
CA ILE A 31 -10.60 9.14 10.61
C ILE A 31 -10.20 9.56 9.20
N ASP A 32 -10.27 10.86 8.89
CA ASP A 32 -9.92 11.39 7.58
C ASP A 32 -8.44 11.17 7.26
N ALA A 33 -7.55 11.41 8.23
CA ALA A 33 -6.13 11.13 8.09
C ALA A 33 -5.85 9.64 7.84
N PHE A 34 -6.56 8.76 8.55
CA PHE A 34 -6.48 7.32 8.33
C PHE A 34 -6.95 6.92 6.93
N CYS A 35 -8.13 7.40 6.50
CA CYS A 35 -8.67 7.14 5.17
C CYS A 35 -7.73 7.62 4.06
N SER A 36 -7.21 8.84 4.18
CA SER A 36 -6.24 9.39 3.23
C SER A 36 -4.95 8.56 3.18
N THR A 37 -4.47 8.11 4.34
CA THR A 37 -3.30 7.22 4.42
C THR A 37 -3.58 5.88 3.74
N MET A 38 -4.76 5.27 3.98
CA MET A 38 -5.17 4.02 3.32
C MET A 38 -5.28 4.18 1.80
N GLU A 39 -5.83 5.29 1.33
CA GLU A 39 -5.95 5.58 -0.10
C GLU A 39 -4.57 5.76 -0.75
N GLY A 40 -3.67 6.50 -0.09
CA GLY A 40 -2.28 6.62 -0.51
C GLY A 40 -1.56 5.27 -0.56
N MET A 41 -1.72 4.44 0.47
CA MET A 41 -1.15 3.08 0.50
C MET A 41 -1.72 2.21 -0.62
N LYS A 42 -3.04 2.24 -0.85
CA LYS A 42 -3.68 1.51 -1.94
C LYS A 42 -3.09 1.91 -3.29
N GLN A 43 -2.90 3.20 -3.52
CA GLN A 43 -2.31 3.70 -4.76
C GLN A 43 -0.86 3.26 -4.91
N VAL A 44 -0.02 3.41 -3.88
CA VAL A 44 1.40 3.00 -3.91
C VAL A 44 1.52 1.50 -4.13
N SER A 45 0.79 0.68 -3.36
CA SER A 45 0.80 -0.78 -3.51
C SER A 45 0.26 -1.22 -4.87
N GLY A 46 -0.80 -0.60 -5.37
CA GLY A 46 -1.36 -0.90 -6.68
C GLY A 46 -0.37 -0.58 -7.82
N ASN A 47 0.31 0.56 -7.73
CA ASN A 47 1.33 0.95 -8.71
C ASN A 47 2.53 0.01 -8.67
N TYR A 48 2.98 -0.38 -7.47
CA TYR A 48 4.05 -1.37 -7.30
C TYR A 48 3.69 -2.70 -7.96
N LEU A 49 2.52 -3.27 -7.65
CA LEU A 49 2.08 -4.54 -8.23
C LEU A 49 1.92 -4.47 -9.75
N LYS A 50 1.41 -3.35 -10.27
CA LYS A 50 1.31 -3.14 -11.73
C LYS A 50 2.68 -3.10 -12.39
N MET A 51 3.68 -2.49 -11.75
CA MET A 51 5.05 -2.43 -12.24
C MET A 51 5.70 -3.82 -12.24
N GLU A 52 5.61 -4.56 -11.13
CA GLU A 52 6.11 -5.95 -11.03
C GLU A 52 5.47 -6.85 -12.09
N LYS A 53 4.16 -6.74 -12.28
CA LYS A 53 3.44 -7.46 -13.33
C LYS A 53 3.99 -7.12 -14.71
N GLY A 54 4.23 -5.85 -15.00
CA GLY A 54 4.79 -5.40 -16.28
C GLY A 54 6.18 -5.98 -16.56
N TYR A 55 7.05 -6.09 -15.55
CA TYR A 55 8.35 -6.75 -15.71
C TYR A 55 8.19 -8.24 -16.02
N ALA A 56 7.33 -8.94 -15.28
CA ALA A 56 7.06 -10.36 -15.52
C ALA A 56 6.49 -10.61 -16.92
N GLU A 57 5.54 -9.78 -17.38
CA GLU A 57 4.98 -9.85 -18.74
C GLU A 57 6.05 -9.59 -19.81
N ASN A 58 6.94 -8.61 -19.60
CA ASN A 58 8.03 -8.33 -20.54
C ASN A 58 9.02 -9.50 -20.64
N TRP A 59 9.40 -10.09 -19.50
CA TRP A 59 10.28 -11.26 -19.48
C TRP A 59 9.63 -12.45 -20.16
N ALA A 60 8.37 -12.77 -19.81
CA ALA A 60 7.63 -13.87 -20.41
C ALA A 60 7.49 -13.72 -21.93
N ASN A 61 7.09 -12.54 -22.40
CA ASN A 61 6.97 -12.24 -23.84
C ASN A 61 8.30 -12.42 -24.58
N TYR A 62 9.43 -12.03 -23.98
CA TYR A 62 10.73 -12.16 -24.62
C TYR A 62 11.19 -13.63 -24.67
N ILE A 63 11.06 -14.35 -23.55
CA ILE A 63 11.36 -15.78 -23.43
C ILE A 63 10.57 -16.59 -24.47
N GLU A 64 9.26 -16.33 -24.60
CA GLU A 64 8.39 -17.01 -25.55
C GLU A 64 8.79 -16.71 -27.00
N ARG A 65 9.03 -15.44 -27.34
CA ARG A 65 9.44 -15.03 -28.70
C ARG A 65 10.77 -15.62 -29.13
N GLN A 66 11.69 -15.82 -28.19
CA GLN A 66 13.01 -16.40 -28.48
C GLN A 66 13.02 -17.94 -28.39
N ASN A 67 11.90 -18.58 -28.02
CA ASN A 67 11.82 -20.03 -27.75
C ASN A 67 12.92 -20.51 -26.79
N MET A 68 13.20 -19.73 -25.74
CA MET A 68 14.27 -20.04 -24.79
C MET A 68 13.97 -21.33 -24.02
N THR A 69 15.02 -22.12 -23.79
CA THR A 69 15.01 -23.19 -22.79
C THR A 69 14.93 -22.62 -21.37
N MET A 70 14.59 -23.46 -20.39
CA MET A 70 14.48 -23.04 -18.98
C MET A 70 15.78 -22.41 -18.45
N ASP A 71 16.93 -22.97 -18.81
CA ASP A 71 18.24 -22.47 -18.36
C ASP A 71 18.58 -21.11 -18.99
N GLU A 72 18.28 -20.93 -20.28
CA GLU A 72 18.44 -19.64 -20.98
C GLU A 72 17.49 -18.57 -20.40
N ALA A 73 16.26 -18.94 -20.09
CA ALA A 73 15.29 -18.05 -19.45
C ALA A 73 15.75 -17.61 -18.05
N LEU A 74 16.30 -18.53 -17.25
CA LEU A 74 16.84 -18.23 -15.93
C LEU A 74 18.04 -17.27 -16.02
N ASP A 75 18.97 -17.52 -16.93
CA ASP A 75 20.13 -16.64 -17.14
C ASP A 75 19.69 -15.25 -17.63
N TYR A 76 18.75 -15.20 -18.58
CA TYR A 76 18.17 -13.95 -19.06
C TYR A 76 17.50 -13.14 -17.93
N ILE A 77 16.66 -13.75 -17.10
CA ILE A 77 15.99 -13.05 -15.99
C ILE A 77 17.04 -12.53 -15.00
N LYS A 78 18.04 -13.35 -14.66
CA LYS A 78 19.11 -12.96 -13.73
C LYS A 78 19.93 -11.77 -14.25
N ASN A 79 20.21 -11.74 -15.55
CA ASN A 79 21.04 -10.71 -16.19
C ASN A 79 20.25 -9.45 -16.55
N SER A 80 18.96 -9.57 -16.89
CA SER A 80 18.07 -8.44 -17.21
C SER A 80 17.46 -7.78 -15.98
N ASN A 81 17.46 -8.45 -14.84
CA ASN A 81 16.98 -7.89 -13.58
C ASN A 81 17.94 -6.79 -13.08
N SER A 82 17.48 -5.55 -13.16
CA SER A 82 18.21 -4.37 -12.68
C SER A 82 18.20 -4.22 -11.16
N GLN A 83 17.32 -4.95 -10.45
CA GLN A 83 17.19 -4.93 -9.00
C GLN A 83 17.75 -6.22 -8.40
N LYS A 84 18.95 -6.13 -7.81
CA LYS A 84 19.70 -7.29 -7.30
C LYS A 84 19.03 -7.99 -6.11
N ASP A 85 18.14 -7.29 -5.41
CA ASP A 85 17.35 -7.77 -4.27
C ASP A 85 16.03 -8.44 -4.68
N ARG A 86 15.65 -8.34 -5.96
CA ARG A 86 14.41 -8.94 -6.47
C ARG A 86 14.62 -10.41 -6.81
N HIS A 87 13.74 -11.25 -6.28
CA HIS A 87 13.69 -12.68 -6.58
C HIS A 87 12.57 -12.98 -7.57
N ALA A 88 12.89 -13.79 -8.59
CA ALA A 88 11.93 -14.27 -9.58
C ALA A 88 11.87 -15.80 -9.55
N HIS A 89 10.68 -16.35 -9.73
CA HIS A 89 10.45 -17.79 -9.82
C HIS A 89 9.72 -18.09 -11.12
N ILE A 90 10.26 -18.98 -11.94
CA ILE A 90 9.59 -19.49 -13.14
C ILE A 90 8.73 -20.68 -12.73
N VAL A 91 7.47 -20.67 -13.11
CA VAL A 91 6.53 -21.79 -12.90
C VAL A 91 6.12 -22.32 -14.26
N ASP A 92 6.48 -23.58 -14.54
CA ASP A 92 6.00 -24.32 -15.69
C ASP A 92 4.54 -24.75 -15.42
N MET A 93 3.61 -24.14 -16.15
CA MET A 93 2.16 -24.39 -16.00
C MET A 93 1.69 -25.62 -16.78
N ASP A 94 2.47 -26.09 -17.76
CA ASP A 94 2.12 -27.23 -18.61
C ASP A 94 2.46 -28.57 -17.94
N ARG A 95 3.48 -28.59 -17.07
CA ARG A 95 3.89 -29.80 -16.32
C ARG A 95 3.28 -29.92 -14.91
N GLY A 96 2.51 -28.92 -14.47
CA GLY A 96 2.00 -28.83 -13.11
C GLY A 96 3.10 -28.60 -12.06
N PHE A 97 2.73 -28.07 -10.89
CA PHE A 97 3.66 -27.77 -9.79
C PHE A 97 4.47 -29.00 -9.36
N ARG A 98 5.68 -29.18 -9.90
CA ARG A 98 6.69 -30.07 -9.32
C ARG A 98 7.64 -29.23 -8.49
N SER A 99 7.34 -29.15 -7.18
CA SER A 99 8.33 -28.77 -6.17
C SER A 99 9.41 -29.86 -6.15
N SER A 100 10.64 -29.52 -6.55
CA SER A 100 11.80 -30.34 -6.17
C SER A 100 12.24 -29.89 -4.79
N LYS A 101 12.26 -30.85 -3.85
CA LYS A 101 13.12 -30.78 -2.67
C LYS A 101 14.59 -30.85 -3.08
#